data_AF-A0A949MFE3-F1
#
_entry.id   AF-A0A949MFE3-F1
#
_cell.length_a   1.000
_cell.length_b   1.000
_cell.length_c   1.000
_cell.angle_alpha   90.00
_cell.angle_beta   90.00
_cell.angle_gamma   90.00
#
_symmetry.space_group_name_H-M   'P 1'
#
loop_
_entity.id
_entity.type
_entity.pdbx_description
1 polymer ?
#
loop_
_entity_poly.entity_id
_entity_poly.type
_entity_poly.pdbx_seq_one_letter_code
_entity_poly.pdbx_strand_id
1 'polypeptide(L)'
;FKERADMQRWLQDWIMNYVDGDPANSSETTKAQRPLAAAEVQVEEIEGQPGYYSSKFFLRPHYQLEGLTVSLRLVSKVPSVKAAGG
;
A
#
# COMPACT_ATOMS: atom_id res chain seq x y z
N PHE A 1 -0.12 4.58 -17.18
CA PHE A 1 -0.45 3.17 -16.90
C PHE A 1 -1.44 2.73 -17.97
N LYS A 2 -1.17 1.63 -18.69
CA LYS A 2 -1.98 1.31 -19.87
C LYS A 2 -3.31 0.66 -19.45
N GLU A 3 -3.33 -0.20 -18.43
CA GLU A 3 -4.56 -0.86 -17.95
C GLU A 3 -4.55 -1.16 -16.43
N ARG A 4 -5.73 -1.50 -15.86
CA ARG A 4 -5.90 -1.93 -14.45
C ARG A 4 -4.88 -2.98 -14.02
N ALA A 5 -4.64 -3.98 -14.88
CA ALA A 5 -3.73 -5.09 -14.62
C ALA A 5 -2.27 -4.63 -14.47
N ASP A 6 -1.85 -3.63 -15.24
CA ASP A 6 -0.51 -3.05 -15.11
C ASP A 6 -0.36 -2.35 -13.76
N MET A 7 -1.38 -1.61 -13.35
CA MET A 7 -1.38 -0.90 -12.07
C MET A 7 -1.38 -1.88 -10.89
N GLN A 8 -2.19 -2.93 -10.97
CA GLN A 8 -2.20 -4.04 -10.00
C GLN A 8 -0.80 -4.62 -9.83
N ARG A 9 -0.15 -5.01 -10.94
CA ARG A 9 1.18 -5.61 -10.91
C ARG A 9 2.21 -4.64 -10.36
N TRP A 10 2.22 -3.41 -10.85
CA TRP A 10 3.20 -2.41 -10.42
C TRP A 10 3.09 -2.10 -8.92
N LEU A 11 1.88 -1.91 -8.40
CA LEU A 11 1.67 -1.66 -6.97
C LEU A 11 2.02 -2.87 -6.10
N GLN A 12 1.69 -4.07 -6.58
CA GLN A 12 2.08 -5.31 -5.90
C GLN A 12 3.62 -5.43 -5.85
N ASP A 13 4.30 -5.27 -6.99
CA ASP A 13 5.77 -5.33 -7.06
C ASP A 13 6.41 -4.24 -6.18
N TRP A 14 5.82 -3.04 -6.13
CA TRP A 14 6.29 -1.97 -5.27
C TRP A 14 6.17 -2.33 -3.78
N ILE A 15 5.01 -2.79 -3.32
CA ILE A 15 4.80 -3.09 -1.88
C ILE A 15 5.64 -4.28 -1.41
N MET A 16 5.91 -5.24 -2.30
CA MET A 16 6.74 -6.41 -1.99
C MET A 16 8.19 -6.05 -1.64
N ASN A 17 8.68 -4.85 -2.00
CA ASN A 17 10.00 -4.37 -1.54
C ASN A 17 10.06 -4.16 -0.02
N TYR A 18 8.92 -4.01 0.63
CA TYR A 18 8.78 -3.81 2.07
C TYR A 18 8.33 -5.07 2.81
N VAL A 19 8.11 -6.17 2.07
CA VAL A 19 7.78 -7.47 2.63
C VAL A 19 9.06 -8.25 2.90
N ASP A 20 9.17 -8.74 4.11
CA ASP A 20 10.15 -9.71 4.53
C ASP A 20 9.71 -11.11 4.06
N GLY A 21 10.56 -11.78 3.28
CA GLY A 21 10.26 -13.11 2.73
C GLY A 21 10.36 -14.24 3.76
N ASP A 22 11.04 -14.01 4.89
CA ASP A 22 11.13 -14.97 5.99
C ASP A 22 10.94 -14.27 7.35
N PRO A 23 9.72 -13.79 7.64
CA PRO A 23 9.42 -13.00 8.84
C PRO A 23 9.66 -13.77 10.15
N ALA A 24 9.66 -15.11 10.11
CA ALA A 24 9.85 -15.95 11.28
C ALA A 24 11.32 -15.99 11.74
N ASN A 25 12.27 -15.97 10.80
CA ASN A 25 13.70 -16.13 11.07
C ASN A 25 14.51 -14.85 10.88
N SER A 26 13.93 -13.80 10.29
CA SER A 26 14.62 -12.54 10.03
C SER A 26 15.05 -11.80 11.29
N SER A 27 16.22 -11.15 11.19
CA SER A 27 16.77 -10.30 12.25
C SER A 27 15.91 -9.04 12.48
N GLU A 28 16.04 -8.43 13.66
CA GLU A 28 15.36 -7.15 13.97
C GLU A 28 15.74 -6.04 12.99
N THR A 29 17.00 -6.00 12.52
CA THR A 29 17.45 -5.04 11.50
C THR A 29 16.73 -5.28 10.16
N THR A 30 16.56 -6.54 9.76
CA THR A 30 15.83 -6.91 8.55
C THR A 30 14.36 -6.54 8.66
N LYS A 31 13.72 -6.86 9.80
CA LYS A 31 12.32 -6.50 10.08
C LYS A 31 12.09 -4.99 10.11
N ALA A 32 13.06 -4.21 10.60
CA ALA A 32 12.99 -2.75 10.55
C ALA A 32 13.07 -2.19 9.12
N GLN A 33 13.91 -2.79 8.26
CA GLN A 33 14.02 -2.40 6.85
C GLN A 33 12.83 -2.86 6.01
N ARG A 34 12.22 -4.00 6.36
CA ARG A 34 11.07 -4.62 5.69
C ARG A 34 9.98 -4.89 6.72
N PRO A 35 9.16 -3.89 7.07
CA PRO A 35 8.26 -3.93 8.23
C PRO A 35 7.05 -4.84 8.06
N LEU A 36 6.82 -5.38 6.86
CA LEU A 36 5.65 -6.19 6.55
C LEU A 36 6.04 -7.68 6.50
N ALA A 37 5.26 -8.52 7.17
CA ALA A 37 5.32 -9.96 7.03
C ALA A 37 4.56 -10.46 5.79
N ALA A 38 3.54 -9.71 5.35
CA ALA A 38 2.83 -9.95 4.09
C ALA A 38 2.14 -8.67 3.60
N ALA A 39 1.92 -8.59 2.29
CA ALA A 39 1.14 -7.52 1.69
C ALA A 39 0.41 -8.00 0.43
N GLU A 40 -0.80 -7.50 0.24
CA GLU A 40 -1.60 -7.70 -0.97
C GLU A 40 -2.20 -6.37 -1.41
N VAL A 41 -2.20 -6.13 -2.71
CA VAL A 41 -2.87 -4.98 -3.33
C VAL A 41 -4.04 -5.48 -4.15
N GLN A 42 -5.15 -4.77 -4.13
CA GLN A 42 -6.27 -4.99 -5.04
C GLN A 42 -6.61 -3.69 -5.75
N VAL A 43 -6.56 -3.70 -7.08
CA VAL A 43 -6.90 -2.57 -7.95
C VAL A 43 -8.20 -2.84 -8.69
N GLU A 44 -9.15 -1.94 -8.51
CA GLU A 44 -10.48 -1.95 -9.10
C GLU A 44 -10.68 -0.71 -9.98
N GLU A 45 -11.36 -0.87 -11.11
CA GLU A 45 -11.81 0.28 -11.91
C GLU A 45 -12.98 0.97 -11.22
N ILE A 46 -13.03 2.30 -11.33
CA ILE A 46 -14.15 3.07 -10.82
C ILE A 46 -15.20 3.19 -11.94
N GLU A 47 -16.35 2.58 -11.71
CA GLU A 47 -17.48 2.64 -12.65
C GLU A 47 -17.87 4.09 -12.93
N GLY A 48 -18.09 4.41 -14.20
CA GLY A 48 -18.43 5.77 -14.65
C GLY A 48 -17.25 6.74 -14.74
N GLN A 49 -16.02 6.33 -14.42
CA GLN A 49 -14.81 7.15 -14.53
C GLN A 49 -13.67 6.40 -15.23
N PRO A 50 -13.69 6.30 -16.57
CA PRO A 50 -12.64 5.61 -17.33
C PRO A 50 -11.24 6.16 -17.02
N GLY A 51 -10.30 5.27 -16.74
CA GLY A 51 -8.92 5.63 -16.38
C GLY A 51 -8.71 5.98 -14.90
N TYR A 52 -9.78 5.96 -14.08
CA TYR A 52 -9.69 6.06 -12.62
C TYR A 52 -9.76 4.68 -11.98
N TYR A 53 -8.88 4.47 -11.01
CA TYR A 53 -8.76 3.21 -10.29
C TYR A 53 -8.78 3.46 -8.79
N SER A 54 -9.44 2.57 -8.05
CA SER A 54 -9.34 2.46 -6.59
C SER A 54 -8.32 1.37 -6.26
N SER A 55 -7.50 1.59 -5.23
CA SER A 55 -6.56 0.58 -4.74
C SER A 55 -6.76 0.34 -3.24
N LYS A 56 -6.84 -0.93 -2.85
CA LYS A 56 -6.91 -1.38 -1.45
C LYS A 56 -5.63 -2.14 -1.13
N PHE A 57 -5.00 -1.80 -0.01
CA PHE A 57 -3.78 -2.44 0.48
C PHE A 57 -4.10 -3.21 1.75
N PHE A 58 -3.86 -4.52 1.73
CA PHE A 58 -3.94 -5.40 2.88
C PHE A 58 -2.52 -5.62 3.38
N LEU A 59 -2.20 -5.08 4.55
CA LEU A 59 -0.86 -5.10 5.11
C LEU A 59 -0.85 -5.91 6.41
N ARG A 60 0.11 -6.83 6.54
CA ARG A 60 0.36 -7.58 7.76
C ARG A 60 1.73 -7.17 8.34
N PRO A 61 1.76 -6.40 9.44
CA PRO A 61 3.02 -6.08 10.13
C PRO A 61 3.64 -7.31 10.81
N HIS A 62 4.94 -7.23 11.13
CA HIS A 62 5.63 -8.25 11.94
C HIS A 62 5.14 -8.34 13.37
N TYR A 63 4.87 -7.20 13.98
CA TYR A 63 4.46 -7.10 15.37
C TYR A 63 2.97 -6.75 15.46
N GLN A 64 2.28 -7.35 16.42
CA GLN A 64 0.93 -6.90 16.77
C GLN A 64 1.04 -5.48 17.33
N LEU A 65 0.42 -4.54 16.64
CA LEU A 65 0.32 -3.17 17.11
C LEU A 65 -1.01 -3.08 17.86
N GLU A 66 -0.95 -2.80 19.16
CA GLU A 66 -2.17 -2.62 19.99
C GLU A 66 -3.03 -1.43 19.53
N GLY A 67 -2.48 -0.57 18.66
CA GLY A 67 -3.26 0.40 17.89
C GLY A 67 -2.42 1.04 16.77
N LEU A 68 -2.70 0.69 15.51
CA LEU A 68 -2.20 1.41 14.34
C LEU A 68 -3.34 1.63 13.34
N THR A 69 -3.67 2.90 13.08
CA THR A 69 -4.60 3.29 12.01
C THR A 69 -3.78 3.79 10.82
N VAL A 70 -3.60 2.96 9.80
CA VAL A 70 -2.93 3.36 8.54
C VAL A 70 -3.98 3.65 7.48
N SER A 71 -3.95 4.86 6.92
CA SER A 71 -4.72 5.22 5.72
C SER A 71 -3.76 5.57 4.59
N LEU A 72 -3.50 4.61 3.70
CA LEU A 72 -2.80 4.86 2.44
C LEU A 72 -3.81 5.33 1.39
N ARG A 73 -3.61 6.54 0.85
CA ARG A 73 -4.35 7.04 -0.32
C ARG A 73 -3.39 7.36 -1.44
N LEU A 74 -3.47 6.59 -2.52
CA LEU A 74 -2.85 6.94 -3.79
C LEU A 74 -3.82 7.89 -4.51
N VAL A 75 -3.41 9.13 -4.75
CA VAL A 75 -4.21 10.10 -5.50
C VAL A 75 -3.40 10.69 -6.65
N SER A 76 -4.02 10.85 -7.82
CA SER A 76 -3.38 11.45 -9.01
C SER A 76 -3.10 12.95 -8.83
N LYS A 77 -3.85 13.60 -7.95
CA LYS A 77 -3.60 14.96 -7.46
C LYS A 77 -3.51 14.88 -5.94
N VAL A 78 -2.31 15.06 -5.39
CA VAL A 78 -2.13 15.22 -3.94
C VAL A 78 -3.15 16.27 -3.48
N PRO A 79 -4.01 16.01 -2.48
CA PRO A 79 -4.89 17.05 -1.99
C PRO A 79 -3.93 18.06 -1.40
N SER A 80 -3.78 19.21 -2.06
CA SER A 80 -2.97 20.30 -1.52
C SER A 80 -3.45 20.49 -0.09
N VAL A 81 -2.54 20.39 0.88
CA VAL A 81 -2.80 20.72 2.28
C VAL A 81 -3.18 22.20 2.32
N LYS A 82 -4.46 22.48 2.06
CA LYS A 82 -5.03 23.81 2.10
C LYS A 82 -6.53 23.69 2.34
N ALA A 83 -6.86 23.31 3.57
CA ALA A 83 -8.12 23.67 4.19
C ALA A 83 -7.95 23.60 5.72
N ALA A 84 -7.02 24.39 6.25
CA ALA A 84 -7.26 25.07 7.52
C ALA A 84 -7.63 26.52 7.15
N GLY A 85 -8.89 26.71 6.74
CA GLY A 85 -9.60 27.97 7.04
C GLY A 85 -10.02 27.89 8.51
N GLY A 86 -10.21 28.97 9.25
CA GLY A 86 -10.31 30.39 8.96
C GLY A 86 -10.55 31.10 10.29
#